data_AF-A0A329R3X0-F1
#
_entry.id   AF-A0A329R3X0-F1
#
_cell.length_a   1.000
_cell.length_b   1.000
_cell.length_c   1.000
_cell.angle_alpha   90.00
_cell.angle_beta   90.00
_cell.angle_gamma   90.00
#
_symmetry.space_group_name_H-M   'P 1'
#
loop_
_entity.id
_entity.type
_entity.pdbx_description
1 polymer ?
#
loop_
_entity_poly.entity_id
_entity_poly.type
_entity_poly.pdbx_seq_one_letter_code
_entity_poly.pdbx_strand_id
1 'polypeptide(L)'
;MPKHLAKSTNSLKHILPWKAGILTGLTSGLVLGFFLMAMQTYTGEKVYTLLLNIDFVPWLPPTLPEYIEFGLHLIVSIIIGIFYIWWIQRSGHPIAKGVLIIGILSSLLYIPLSQLSSRVPDLYDIKAILYWLAGHVLFGVAVGICGHVWKHSQKGDPPFRHE
;
A
#
# COMPACT_ATOMS: atom_id res chain seq x y z
N MET A 1 27.35 34.25 -27.29
CA MET A 1 27.29 33.29 -26.15
C MET A 1 26.59 32.01 -26.61
N PRO A 2 27.24 30.84 -26.60
CA PRO A 2 26.66 29.63 -27.16
C PRO A 2 25.64 28.99 -26.20
N LYS A 3 24.48 28.60 -26.75
CA LYS A 3 23.31 27.99 -26.10
C LYS A 3 23.54 26.56 -25.54
N HIS A 4 24.78 26.15 -25.31
CA HIS A 4 25.14 24.75 -25.07
C HIS A 4 25.25 24.37 -23.58
N LEU A 5 25.13 25.33 -22.66
CA LEU A 5 25.30 25.08 -21.21
C LEU A 5 23.98 24.90 -20.43
N ALA A 6 22.82 25.08 -21.07
CA ALA A 6 21.51 24.95 -20.41
C ALA A 6 20.84 23.56 -20.58
N LYS A 7 21.61 22.53 -20.93
CA LYS A 7 21.10 21.15 -21.09
C LYS A 7 21.67 20.18 -20.06
N SER A 8 22.06 20.67 -18.88
CA SER A 8 22.58 19.85 -17.78
C SER A 8 21.79 20.03 -16.47
N THR A 9 20.48 20.26 -16.57
CA THR A 9 19.58 20.32 -15.39
C THR A 9 18.27 19.56 -15.60
N ASN A 10 18.09 18.85 -16.72
CA ASN A 10 16.94 17.97 -16.95
C ASN A 10 17.17 16.52 -16.46
N SER A 11 18.37 16.17 -16.00
CA SER A 11 18.72 14.80 -15.64
C SER A 11 18.18 14.34 -14.28
N LEU A 12 17.72 15.25 -13.43
CA LEU A 12 17.12 14.92 -12.12
C LEU A 12 15.60 14.64 -12.20
N LYS A 13 14.97 14.83 -13.38
CA LYS A 13 13.52 14.67 -13.56
C LYS A 13 13.04 13.22 -13.72
N HIS A 14 13.96 12.27 -13.76
CA HIS A 14 13.64 10.84 -13.72
C HIS A 14 14.05 10.26 -12.36
N ILE A 15 13.44 10.70 -11.26
CA ILE A 15 13.35 9.83 -10.09
C ILE A 15 12.60 8.60 -10.56
N LEU A 16 13.40 7.56 -10.81
CA LEU A 16 13.01 6.31 -11.42
C LEU A 16 11.73 5.80 -10.70
N PRO A 17 10.61 5.60 -11.41
CA PRO A 17 9.31 5.36 -10.79
C PRO A 17 9.25 4.14 -9.88
N TRP A 18 10.17 3.20 -10.08
CA TRP A 18 10.35 2.07 -9.19
C TRP A 18 10.85 2.48 -7.79
N LYS A 19 11.73 3.49 -7.65
CA LYS A 19 12.18 3.97 -6.32
C LYS A 19 11.01 4.55 -5.53
N ALA A 20 10.22 5.41 -6.18
CA ALA A 20 9.03 5.99 -5.56
C ALA A 20 7.96 4.94 -5.27
N GLY A 21 7.79 3.96 -6.16
CA GLY A 21 6.88 2.83 -5.97
C GLY A 21 7.27 1.95 -4.79
N ILE A 22 8.55 1.58 -4.68
CA ILE A 22 9.09 0.83 -3.55
C ILE A 22 8.85 1.58 -2.26
N LEU A 23 9.20 2.87 -2.19
CA LEU A 23 9.00 3.67 -0.99
C LEU A 23 7.52 3.79 -0.63
N THR A 24 6.65 3.98 -1.63
CA THR A 24 5.20 4.06 -1.44
C THR A 24 4.66 2.76 -0.85
N GLY A 25 5.00 1.62 -1.45
CA GLY A 25 4.52 0.32 -0.99
C GLY A 25 5.10 -0.10 0.36
N LEU A 26 6.36 0.26 0.63
CA LEU A 26 7.00 0.02 1.93
C LEU A 26 6.32 0.84 3.02
N THR A 27 6.17 2.15 2.82
CA THR A 27 5.55 3.03 3.82
C THR A 27 4.09 2.68 4.06
N SER A 28 3.29 2.46 3.01
CA SER A 28 1.89 2.09 3.16
C SER A 28 1.72 0.70 3.76
N GLY A 29 2.54 -0.28 3.36
CA GLY A 29 2.51 -1.64 3.90
C GLY A 29 2.85 -1.70 5.38
N LEU A 30 3.87 -0.94 5.82
CA LEU A 30 4.19 -0.81 7.26
C LEU A 30 3.05 -0.17 8.04
N VAL A 31 2.45 0.91 7.51
CA VAL A 31 1.31 1.58 8.15
C VAL A 31 0.13 0.62 8.34
N LEU A 32 -0.23 -0.13 7.29
CA LEU A 32 -1.31 -1.13 7.36
C LEU A 32 -1.00 -2.24 8.35
N GLY A 33 0.20 -2.81 8.27
CA GLY A 33 0.65 -3.89 9.13
C GLY A 33 0.61 -3.52 10.61
N PHE A 34 1.24 -2.41 10.97
CA PHE A 34 1.25 -1.96 12.37
C PHE A 34 -0.14 -1.56 12.85
N PHE A 35 -0.98 -0.97 11.99
CA PHE A 35 -2.36 -0.66 12.34
C PHE A 35 -3.16 -1.92 12.68
N LEU A 36 -3.14 -2.94 11.83
CA LEU A 36 -3.87 -4.18 12.08
C LEU A 36 -3.28 -4.97 13.25
N MET A 37 -1.96 -4.95 13.43
CA MET A 37 -1.29 -5.54 14.59
C MET A 37 -1.77 -4.88 15.89
N ALA A 38 -1.85 -3.55 15.91
CA ALA A 38 -2.37 -2.81 17.06
C ALA A 38 -3.84 -3.18 17.30
N MET A 39 -4.69 -3.16 16.27
CA MET A 39 -6.11 -3.53 16.41
C MET A 39 -6.25 -4.94 16.99
N GLN A 40 -5.54 -5.94 16.44
CA GLN A 40 -5.55 -7.30 16.96
C GLN A 40 -5.10 -7.38 18.42
N THR A 41 -4.08 -6.62 18.82
CA THR A 41 -3.58 -6.60 20.20
C THR A 41 -4.61 -6.00 21.17
N TYR A 42 -5.34 -4.96 20.75
CA TYR A 42 -6.33 -4.29 21.60
C TYR A 42 -7.68 -5.01 21.66
N THR A 43 -8.13 -5.62 20.57
CA THR A 43 -9.48 -6.18 20.44
C THR A 43 -9.51 -7.69 20.57
N GLY A 44 -8.37 -8.37 20.36
CA GLY A 44 -8.27 -9.82 20.26
C GLY A 44 -8.72 -10.37 18.90
N GLU A 45 -9.23 -9.53 18.00
CA GLU A 45 -9.68 -9.96 16.68
C GLU A 45 -8.50 -10.31 15.79
N LYS A 46 -8.52 -11.48 15.14
CA LYS A 46 -7.40 -12.04 14.37
C LYS A 46 -7.18 -11.36 13.00
N VAL A 47 -7.38 -10.05 12.90
CA VAL A 47 -7.30 -9.28 11.65
C VAL A 47 -5.87 -9.13 11.10
N TYR A 48 -4.87 -9.14 11.98
CA TYR A 48 -3.47 -9.16 11.55
C TYR A 48 -3.05 -10.56 11.10
N THR A 49 -3.51 -11.62 11.79
CA THR A 49 -3.34 -13.00 11.31
C THR A 49 -4.02 -13.22 9.95
N LEU A 50 -5.16 -12.58 9.69
CA LEU A 50 -5.80 -12.58 8.37
C LEU A 50 -4.92 -11.90 7.30
N LEU A 51 -4.28 -10.79 7.62
CA LEU A 51 -3.38 -10.08 6.71
C LEU A 51 -2.18 -10.94 6.30
N LEU A 52 -1.64 -11.68 7.28
CA LEU A 52 -0.46 -12.52 7.14
C LEU A 52 -0.74 -13.92 6.60
N ASN A 53 -2.01 -14.31 6.49
CA ASN A 53 -2.41 -15.64 6.08
C ASN A 53 -1.78 -16.02 4.73
N ILE A 54 -1.05 -17.14 4.68
CA ILE A 54 -0.42 -17.70 3.48
C ILE A 54 -0.99 -19.06 3.08
N ASP A 55 -2.07 -19.50 3.72
CA ASP A 55 -2.64 -20.85 3.60
C ASP A 55 -3.12 -21.17 2.18
N PHE A 56 -3.41 -20.11 1.41
CA PHE A 56 -3.82 -20.22 0.02
C PHE A 56 -2.66 -20.51 -0.95
N VAL A 57 -1.40 -20.47 -0.50
CA VAL A 57 -0.23 -20.69 -1.36
C VAL A 57 0.22 -22.16 -1.29
N PRO A 58 0.01 -22.97 -2.35
CA PRO A 58 0.18 -24.42 -2.31
C PRO A 58 1.63 -24.93 -2.09
N TRP A 59 2.63 -24.05 -2.21
CA TRP A 59 4.05 -24.41 -2.13
C TRP A 59 4.74 -23.92 -0.85
N LEU A 60 4.04 -23.15 0.00
CA LEU A 60 4.59 -22.69 1.27
C LEU A 60 4.06 -23.53 2.44
N PRO A 61 4.88 -23.73 3.48
CA PRO A 61 4.40 -24.38 4.68
C PRO A 61 3.31 -23.54 5.35
N PRO A 62 2.29 -24.17 5.96
CA PRO A 62 1.13 -23.47 6.52
C PRO A 62 1.45 -22.66 7.78
N THR A 63 2.65 -22.77 8.35
CA THR A 63 3.08 -21.94 9.48
C THR A 63 4.49 -21.48 9.21
N LEU A 64 4.64 -20.20 8.90
CA LEU A 64 5.94 -19.56 8.85
C LEU A 64 6.12 -18.67 10.09
N PRO A 65 7.37 -18.31 10.41
CA PRO A 65 7.61 -17.26 11.36
C PRO A 65 6.93 -15.95 10.91
N GLU A 66 6.32 -15.24 11.85
CA GLU A 66 5.56 -14.01 11.59
C GLU A 66 6.33 -12.98 10.74
N TYR A 67 7.63 -12.81 11.01
CA TYR A 67 8.48 -11.88 10.26
C TYR A 67 8.64 -12.25 8.78
N ILE A 68 8.56 -13.55 8.45
CA ILE A 68 8.58 -14.01 7.05
C ILE A 68 7.24 -13.72 6.39
N GLU A 69 6.12 -14.04 7.05
CA GLU A 69 4.77 -13.76 6.53
C GLU A 69 4.57 -12.26 6.30
N PHE A 70 4.99 -11.43 7.26
CA PHE A 70 4.96 -9.98 7.14
C PHE A 70 5.87 -9.48 6.00
N GLY A 71 7.06 -10.07 5.85
CA GLY A 71 7.97 -9.77 4.75
C GLY A 71 7.37 -10.08 3.38
N LEU A 72 6.70 -11.23 3.22
CA LEU A 72 5.99 -11.60 2.00
C LEU A 72 4.87 -10.60 1.69
N HIS A 73 4.10 -10.20 2.70
CA HIS A 73 3.04 -9.20 2.55
C HIS A 73 3.60 -7.82 2.13
N LEU A 74 4.77 -7.44 2.67
CA LEU A 74 5.44 -6.20 2.32
C LEU A 74 5.95 -6.21 0.87
N ILE A 75 6.40 -7.36 0.37
CA ILE A 75 6.75 -7.54 -1.05
C ILE A 75 5.52 -7.30 -1.94
N VAL A 76 4.36 -7.85 -1.58
CA VAL A 76 3.09 -7.60 -2.31
C VAL A 76 2.76 -6.10 -2.30
N SER A 77 2.90 -5.44 -1.15
CA SER A 77 2.68 -3.99 -1.01
C SER A 77 3.62 -3.16 -1.89
N ILE A 78 4.90 -3.54 -1.97
CA ILE A 78 5.91 -2.92 -2.86
C ILE A 78 5.50 -3.06 -4.34
N ILE A 79 5.10 -4.26 -4.75
CA ILE A 79 4.66 -4.53 -6.12
C ILE A 79 3.46 -3.62 -6.47
N ILE A 80 2.46 -3.56 -5.58
CA ILE A 80 1.31 -2.67 -5.72
C ILE A 80 1.76 -1.21 -5.83
N GLY A 81 2.67 -0.76 -4.97
CA GLY A 81 3.22 0.61 -4.98
C GLY A 81 3.90 0.97 -6.31
N ILE A 82 4.68 0.06 -6.90
CA ILE A 82 5.32 0.26 -8.21
C ILE A 82 4.28 0.39 -9.31
N PHE A 83 3.32 -0.54 -9.39
CA PHE A 83 2.24 -0.49 -10.39
C PHE A 83 1.39 0.77 -10.23
N TYR A 84 1.09 1.16 -8.99
CA TYR A 84 0.34 2.36 -8.69
C TYR A 84 1.05 3.63 -9.18
N ILE A 85 2.36 3.79 -8.92
CA ILE A 85 3.13 4.93 -9.41
C ILE A 85 3.13 4.98 -10.95
N TRP A 86 3.31 3.84 -11.61
CA TRP A 86 3.19 3.73 -13.08
C TRP A 86 1.81 4.13 -13.60
N TRP A 87 0.75 3.80 -12.85
CA TRP A 87 -0.63 4.09 -13.21
C TRP A 87 -0.99 5.58 -13.07
N ILE A 88 -0.54 6.25 -12.00
CA ILE A 88 -0.84 7.68 -11.75
C ILE A 88 -0.02 8.64 -12.63
N GLN A 89 1.04 8.14 -13.28
CA GLN A 89 1.77 8.91 -14.30
C GLN A 89 0.90 9.23 -15.51
N ARG A 90 0.10 8.25 -15.95
CA ARG A 90 -0.74 8.36 -17.14
C ARG A 90 -2.10 9.00 -16.89
N SER A 91 -2.42 9.37 -15.63
CA SER A 91 -3.78 9.75 -15.26
C SER A 91 -3.87 10.78 -14.14
N GLY A 92 -4.94 11.57 -14.12
CA GLY A 92 -5.30 12.44 -12.99
C GLY A 92 -5.88 11.64 -11.82
N HIS A 93 -5.82 12.21 -10.61
CA HIS A 93 -6.44 11.73 -9.36
C HIS A 93 -5.72 10.58 -8.61
N PRO A 94 -4.50 10.80 -8.08
CA PRO A 94 -3.77 9.77 -7.32
C PRO A 94 -4.52 9.30 -6.06
N ILE A 95 -5.11 10.19 -5.28
CA ILE A 95 -5.79 9.84 -4.02
C ILE A 95 -7.03 8.98 -4.26
N ALA A 96 -7.92 9.40 -5.17
CA ALA A 96 -9.12 8.63 -5.49
C ALA A 96 -8.79 7.20 -5.96
N LYS A 97 -7.72 7.04 -6.75
CA LYS A 97 -7.27 5.72 -7.22
C LYS A 97 -6.65 4.88 -6.11
N GLY A 98 -5.88 5.50 -5.21
CA GLY A 98 -5.33 4.80 -4.04
C GLY A 98 -6.43 4.30 -3.11
N VAL A 99 -7.38 5.18 -2.76
CA VAL A 99 -8.46 4.85 -1.81
C VAL A 99 -9.51 3.92 -2.44
N LEU A 100 -10.07 4.30 -3.59
CA LEU A 100 -11.22 3.59 -4.16
C LEU A 100 -10.84 2.33 -4.93
N ILE A 101 -9.68 2.31 -5.59
CA ILE A 101 -9.28 1.15 -6.37
C ILE A 101 -8.42 0.24 -5.52
N ILE A 102 -7.32 0.74 -4.97
CA ILE A 102 -6.41 -0.13 -4.20
C ILE A 102 -7.07 -0.53 -2.88
N GLY A 103 -7.47 0.42 -2.03
CA GLY A 103 -8.04 0.13 -0.70
C GLY A 103 -9.32 -0.71 -0.73
N ILE A 104 -10.33 -0.30 -1.51
CA ILE A 104 -11.61 -1.03 -1.56
C ILE A 104 -11.44 -2.40 -2.21
N LEU A 105 -10.74 -2.52 -3.35
CA LEU A 105 -10.57 -3.84 -3.99
C LEU A 105 -9.77 -4.79 -3.09
N SER A 106 -8.73 -4.30 -2.41
CA SER A 106 -8.02 -5.13 -1.44
C SER A 106 -8.89 -5.53 -0.25
N SER A 107 -9.86 -4.70 0.14
CA SER A 107 -10.78 -5.04 1.23
C SER A 107 -11.67 -6.23 0.89
N LEU A 108 -12.02 -6.42 -0.40
CA LEU A 108 -12.81 -7.56 -0.87
C LEU A 108 -12.09 -8.90 -0.70
N LEU A 109 -10.76 -8.91 -0.54
CA LEU A 109 -10.00 -10.12 -0.24
C LEU A 109 -10.36 -10.74 1.11
N TYR A 110 -11.06 -10.01 2.00
CA TYR A 110 -11.57 -10.57 3.26
C TYR A 110 -12.38 -11.85 3.03
N ILE A 111 -13.30 -11.83 2.06
CA ILE A 111 -14.23 -12.93 1.81
C ILE A 111 -13.47 -14.22 1.45
N PRO A 112 -12.67 -14.28 0.37
CA PRO A 112 -11.94 -15.50 0.04
C PRO A 112 -10.95 -15.89 1.14
N LEU A 113 -10.23 -14.93 1.75
CA LEU A 113 -9.23 -15.26 2.77
C LEU A 113 -9.85 -15.85 4.05
N SER A 114 -11.04 -15.37 4.45
CA SER A 114 -11.79 -15.91 5.60
C SER A 114 -12.34 -17.32 5.36
N GLN A 115 -12.60 -17.71 4.10
CA GLN A 115 -13.09 -19.04 3.75
C GLN A 115 -11.96 -20.07 3.62
N LEU A 116 -10.77 -19.63 3.24
CA LEU A 116 -9.63 -20.51 2.95
C LEU A 116 -8.86 -20.96 4.20
N SER A 117 -9.10 -20.37 5.36
CA SER A 117 -8.39 -20.74 6.60
C SER A 117 -9.30 -20.74 7.82
N SER A 118 -9.10 -21.70 8.73
CA SER A 118 -9.77 -21.75 10.02
C SER A 118 -9.07 -20.91 11.10
N ARG A 119 -7.93 -20.30 10.79
CA ARG A 119 -7.12 -19.53 11.75
C ARG A 119 -7.45 -18.04 11.79
N VAL A 120 -8.26 -17.58 10.86
CA VAL A 120 -8.63 -16.18 10.67
C VAL A 120 -10.02 -15.90 11.26
N PRO A 121 -10.44 -14.62 11.38
CA PRO A 121 -11.76 -14.28 11.89
C PRO A 121 -12.88 -14.90 11.06
N ASP A 122 -14.05 -15.06 11.69
CA ASP A 122 -15.24 -15.56 11.01
C ASP A 122 -15.63 -14.61 9.86
N LEU A 123 -16.17 -15.18 8.79
CA LEU A 123 -16.68 -14.45 7.64
C LEU A 123 -17.76 -13.42 8.02
N TYR A 124 -18.49 -13.68 9.10
CA TYR A 124 -19.57 -12.82 9.60
C TYR A 124 -19.16 -11.97 10.81
N ASP A 125 -17.88 -11.95 11.19
CA ASP A 125 -17.41 -11.10 12.27
C ASP A 125 -17.38 -9.62 11.82
N ILE A 126 -18.45 -8.90 12.19
CA ILE A 126 -18.63 -7.49 11.83
C ILE A 126 -17.47 -6.64 12.35
N LYS A 127 -16.91 -6.92 13.52
CA LYS A 127 -15.79 -6.13 14.06
C LYS A 127 -14.54 -6.36 13.24
N ALA A 128 -14.21 -7.61 12.94
CA ALA A 128 -13.07 -7.95 12.10
C ALA A 128 -13.17 -7.33 10.70
N ILE A 129 -14.36 -7.38 10.08
CA ILE A 129 -14.64 -6.73 8.78
C ILE A 129 -14.41 -5.22 8.86
N LEU A 130 -14.92 -4.56 9.91
CA LEU A 130 -14.78 -3.11 10.07
C LEU A 130 -13.31 -2.71 10.27
N TYR A 131 -12.55 -3.42 11.10
CA TYR A 131 -11.12 -3.15 11.30
C TYR A 131 -10.31 -3.42 10.03
N TRP A 132 -10.64 -4.49 9.29
CA TRP A 132 -10.03 -4.81 8.01
C TRP A 132 -10.28 -3.72 6.97
N LEU A 133 -11.54 -3.29 6.81
CA LEU A 133 -11.91 -2.21 5.90
C LEU A 133 -11.23 -0.90 6.30
N ALA A 134 -11.23 -0.55 7.59
CA ALA A 134 -10.57 0.65 8.09
C ALA A 134 -9.05 0.63 7.79
N GLY A 135 -8.39 -0.51 8.01
CA GLY A 135 -6.99 -0.69 7.67
C GLY A 135 -6.72 -0.50 6.18
N HIS A 136 -7.54 -1.11 5.31
CA HIS A 136 -7.35 -1.01 3.86
C HIS A 136 -7.69 0.36 3.29
N VAL A 137 -8.65 1.08 3.88
CA VAL A 137 -8.88 2.49 3.56
C VAL A 137 -7.66 3.32 3.97
N LEU A 138 -7.11 3.10 5.17
CA LEU A 138 -5.87 3.75 5.62
C LEU A 138 -4.69 3.46 4.69
N PHE A 139 -4.53 2.21 4.24
CA PHE A 139 -3.55 1.82 3.24
C PHE A 139 -3.73 2.58 1.92
N GLY A 140 -4.97 2.61 1.39
CA GLY A 140 -5.29 3.33 0.16
C GLY A 140 -5.04 4.84 0.27
N VAL A 141 -5.31 5.43 1.43
CA VAL A 141 -4.98 6.84 1.74
C VAL A 141 -3.47 7.05 1.76
N ALA A 142 -2.71 6.19 2.44
CA ALA A 142 -1.25 6.27 2.52
C ALA A 142 -0.60 6.18 1.14
N VAL A 143 -1.03 5.21 0.31
CA VAL A 143 -0.61 5.08 -1.09
C VAL A 143 -0.98 6.34 -1.89
N GLY A 144 -2.20 6.84 -1.71
CA GLY A 144 -2.72 8.05 -2.35
C GLY A 144 -1.89 9.30 -2.03
N ILE A 145 -1.55 9.51 -0.76
CA ILE A 145 -0.74 10.63 -0.28
C ILE A 145 0.67 10.54 -0.84
N CYS A 146 1.31 9.36 -0.75
CA CYS A 146 2.65 9.15 -1.30
C CYS A 146 2.70 9.42 -2.81
N GLY A 147 1.70 8.94 -3.56
CA GLY A 147 1.55 9.22 -4.98
C GLY A 147 1.32 10.70 -5.29
N HIS A 148 0.52 11.39 -4.47
CA HIS A 148 0.26 12.82 -4.62
C HIS A 148 1.53 13.65 -4.38
N VAL A 149 2.24 13.40 -3.28
CA VAL A 149 3.52 14.06 -2.94
C VAL A 149 4.55 13.82 -4.04
N TRP A 150 4.69 12.58 -4.53
CA TRP A 150 5.60 12.25 -5.62
C TRP A 150 5.26 12.98 -6.93
N LYS A 151 3.97 13.10 -7.26
CA LYS A 151 3.52 13.82 -8.46
C LYS A 151 3.73 15.33 -8.33
N HIS A 152 3.53 15.90 -7.15
CA HIS A 152 3.76 17.33 -6.88
C HIS A 152 5.26 17.67 -6.92
N SER A 153 6.10 16.84 -6.30
CA SER A 153 7.56 16.99 -6.31
C SER A 153 8.16 16.98 -7.72
N GLN A 154 7.49 16.36 -8.70
CA GLN A 154 7.92 16.37 -10.10
C GLN A 154 7.45 17.60 -10.89
N LYS A 155 6.36 18.24 -10.47
CA LYS A 155 5.85 19.44 -11.14
C LYS A 155 6.64 20.70 -10.79
N GLY A 156 7.44 20.68 -9.72
CA GLY A 156 8.29 21.81 -9.33
C GLY A 156 7.54 22.96 -8.66
N ASP A 157 6.28 22.77 -8.27
CA ASP A 157 5.56 23.77 -7.49
C ASP A 157 5.95 23.65 -6.01
N PRO A 158 6.44 24.72 -5.35
CA PRO A 158 6.68 24.71 -3.92
C PRO A 158 5.34 24.58 -3.16
N PRO A 159 5.33 23.88 -2.01
CA PRO A 159 4.09 23.51 -1.30
C PRO A 159 3.32 24.69 -0.69
N PHE A 160 3.92 25.87 -0.61
CA PHE A 160 3.28 27.07 -0.07
C PHE A 160 3.61 28.27 -0.96
N ARG A 161 2.66 28.68 -1.80
CA ARG A 161 2.62 30.04 -2.32
C ARG A 161 1.63 30.79 -1.44
N HIS A 162 2.12 31.42 -0.38
CA HIS A 162 1.35 32.47 0.27
C HIS A 162 1.33 33.67 -0.69
N GLU A 163 0.11 34.16 -0.92
CA GLU A 163 -0.20 35.34 -1.74
C GLU A 163 0.47 36.61 -1.21
#